data_AF-A0A1G2YQ57-F1
#
_entry.id   AF-A0A1G2YQ57-F1
#
_cell.length_a   1.000
_cell.length_b   1.000
_cell.length_c   1.000
_cell.angle_alpha   90.00
_cell.angle_beta   90.00
_cell.angle_gamma   90.00
#
_symmetry.space_group_name_H-M   'P 1'
#
loop_
_entity.id
_entity.type
_entity.pdbx_description
1 polymer ?
#
loop_
_entity_poly.entity_id
_entity_poly.type
_entity_poly.pdbx_seq_one_letter_code
_entity_poly.pdbx_strand_id
1 'polypeptide(L)'
;MSAEEGDRYFQLGEQTRMESHFAEALEAYQAALTHYPAEAIPQRQLCHQKIGDCLRMRGDFSAAKESFLRALSLVQEAQAGENEVEAADALVGLGLSMRGLGEVEEAQKHLEQARGIYEEWEDPEGEAYTLWAMGGLWRIAGELRRAKTSFEEALSLSEGMADPTGMGYSLCGLGGVTRVMGHYRDSLSYYTRAHAVLKEIEDVFGTAYSFCGIANAHRMIDDFERALVYFDRATSLYQEIGDRISYAYTLWGEGTTLKMVGKEEEALEAFQSAETIFQATRDQRGRIYTLLGRGELALLRRKTAEAEGIFKEALRIAETHPFQLELCHCHLLQLLLSRKDGEHITVEEVRKEYRRVGSDFPLGEVSLPVNLP
;
A
#
# COMPACT_ATOMS: atom_id res chain seq x y z
N MET A 1 -34.43 -6.33 -18.08
CA MET A 1 -32.98 -6.56 -18.13
C MET A 1 -32.59 -6.67 -19.60
N SER A 2 -32.06 -5.61 -20.19
CA SER A 2 -31.44 -5.67 -21.52
C SER A 2 -29.91 -5.60 -21.37
N ALA A 3 -29.20 -6.37 -22.19
CA ALA A 3 -27.72 -6.31 -22.23
C ALA A 3 -27.22 -4.89 -22.57
N GLU A 4 -27.95 -4.16 -23.41
CA GLU A 4 -27.66 -2.77 -23.76
C GLU A 4 -27.67 -1.82 -22.56
N GLU A 5 -28.59 -1.99 -21.60
CA GLU A 5 -28.58 -1.22 -20.36
C GLU A 5 -27.36 -1.58 -19.49
N GLY A 6 -26.97 -2.86 -19.48
CA GLY A 6 -25.77 -3.34 -18.81
C GLY A 6 -24.51 -2.66 -19.36
N ASP A 7 -24.34 -2.66 -20.69
CA ASP A 7 -23.20 -2.05 -21.36
C ASP A 7 -23.11 -0.54 -21.08
N ARG A 8 -24.25 0.15 -21.05
CA ARG A 8 -24.29 1.58 -20.71
C ARG A 8 -23.79 1.85 -19.30
N TYR A 9 -24.22 1.07 -18.31
CA TYR A 9 -23.74 1.20 -16.94
C TYR A 9 -22.27 0.80 -16.81
N PHE A 10 -21.82 -0.22 -17.55
CA PHE A 10 -20.42 -0.62 -17.54
C PHE A 10 -19.51 0.50 -18.06
N GLN A 11 -19.90 1.16 -19.17
CA GLN A 11 -19.16 2.31 -19.71
C GLN A 11 -19.17 3.51 -18.77
N LEU A 12 -20.27 3.77 -18.07
CA LEU A 12 -20.31 4.77 -17.01
C LEU A 12 -19.31 4.43 -15.88
N GLY A 13 -19.22 3.15 -15.52
CA GLY A 13 -18.23 2.66 -14.57
C GLY A 13 -16.80 2.92 -15.02
N GLU A 14 -16.47 2.59 -16.28
CA GLU A 14 -15.13 2.85 -16.84
C GLU A 14 -14.80 4.35 -16.85
N GLN A 15 -15.73 5.21 -17.29
CA GLN A 15 -15.52 6.66 -17.30
C GLN A 15 -15.23 7.20 -15.90
N THR A 16 -16.11 6.90 -14.94
CA THR A 16 -15.96 7.38 -13.56
C THR A 16 -14.71 6.81 -12.90
N ARG A 17 -14.33 5.56 -13.20
CA ARG A 17 -13.08 4.94 -12.74
C ARG A 17 -11.85 5.64 -13.31
N MET A 18 -11.85 6.01 -14.60
CA MET A 18 -10.76 6.75 -15.23
C MET A 18 -10.59 8.15 -14.62
N GLU A 19 -11.70 8.77 -14.21
CA GLU A 19 -11.71 10.03 -13.44
C GLU A 19 -11.36 9.82 -11.95
N SER A 20 -11.01 8.59 -11.53
CA SER A 20 -10.72 8.21 -10.13
C SER A 20 -11.90 8.33 -9.16
N HIS A 21 -13.14 8.44 -9.65
CA HIS A 21 -14.37 8.43 -8.85
C HIS A 21 -14.81 7.00 -8.50
N PHE A 22 -14.04 6.28 -7.69
CA PHE A 22 -14.22 4.83 -7.45
C PHE A 22 -15.54 4.44 -6.76
N ALA A 23 -16.17 5.33 -6.00
CA ALA A 23 -17.46 5.05 -5.38
C ALA A 23 -18.59 5.01 -6.42
N GLU A 24 -18.61 6.00 -7.32
CA GLU A 24 -19.57 6.08 -8.42
C GLU A 24 -19.34 4.95 -9.43
N ALA A 25 -18.07 4.65 -9.72
CA ALA A 25 -17.70 3.52 -10.57
C ALA A 25 -18.22 2.19 -10.01
N LEU A 26 -18.04 1.96 -8.71
CA LEU A 26 -18.54 0.77 -8.03
C LEU A 26 -20.07 0.62 -8.17
N GLU A 27 -20.82 1.70 -7.95
CA GLU A 27 -22.28 1.70 -8.11
C GLU A 27 -22.69 1.40 -9.56
N ALA A 28 -21.99 1.98 -10.53
CA ALA A 28 -22.24 1.76 -11.95
C ALA A 28 -21.95 0.30 -12.37
N TYR A 29 -20.83 -0.29 -11.94
CA TYR A 29 -20.54 -1.70 -12.24
C TYR A 29 -21.52 -2.66 -11.54
N GLN A 30 -21.95 -2.36 -10.31
CA GLN A 30 -22.99 -3.14 -9.64
C GLN A 30 -24.31 -3.06 -10.39
N ALA A 31 -24.69 -1.87 -10.87
CA ALA A 31 -25.86 -1.72 -11.73
C ALA A 31 -25.72 -2.54 -13.02
N ALA A 32 -24.59 -2.43 -13.73
CA ALA A 32 -24.30 -3.21 -14.94
C ALA A 32 -24.50 -4.73 -14.69
N LEU A 33 -23.94 -5.24 -13.59
CA LEU A 33 -24.06 -6.64 -13.19
C LEU A 33 -25.51 -7.10 -12.99
N THR A 34 -26.42 -6.23 -12.53
CA THR A 34 -27.86 -6.56 -12.40
C THR A 34 -28.59 -6.66 -13.74
N HIS A 35 -28.11 -5.97 -14.78
CA HIS A 35 -28.72 -5.99 -16.12
C HIS A 35 -28.20 -7.16 -16.98
N TYR A 36 -26.99 -7.67 -16.71
CA TYR A 36 -26.45 -8.82 -17.43
C TYR A 36 -27.11 -10.15 -17.00
N PRO A 37 -27.68 -10.92 -17.96
CA PRO A 37 -28.29 -12.23 -17.66
C PRO A 37 -27.22 -13.26 -17.28
N ALA A 38 -27.61 -14.38 -16.67
CA ALA A 38 -26.66 -15.37 -16.12
C ALA A 38 -25.71 -15.95 -17.19
N GLU A 39 -26.17 -16.02 -18.43
CA GLU A 39 -25.44 -16.55 -19.59
C GLU A 39 -24.38 -15.57 -20.12
N ALA A 40 -24.43 -14.29 -19.73
CA ALA A 40 -23.45 -13.27 -20.09
C ALA A 40 -22.18 -13.38 -19.22
N ILE A 41 -21.56 -14.57 -19.23
CA ILE A 41 -20.43 -14.91 -18.35
C ILE A 41 -19.26 -13.92 -18.52
N PRO A 42 -18.80 -13.56 -19.74
CA PRO A 42 -17.68 -12.61 -19.90
C PRO A 42 -17.99 -11.23 -19.29
N GLN A 43 -19.17 -10.67 -19.56
CA GLN A 43 -19.56 -9.35 -19.06
C GLN A 43 -19.66 -9.35 -17.53
N ARG A 44 -20.23 -10.41 -16.95
CA ARG A 44 -20.36 -10.56 -15.50
C ARG A 44 -19.02 -10.75 -14.81
N GLN A 45 -18.12 -11.54 -15.42
CA GLN A 45 -16.77 -11.76 -14.94
C GLN A 45 -15.99 -10.45 -14.90
N LEU A 46 -16.03 -9.67 -15.99
CA LEU A 46 -15.41 -8.35 -16.04
C LEU A 46 -16.01 -7.38 -15.02
N CYS A 47 -17.35 -7.37 -14.84
CA CYS A 47 -17.99 -6.57 -13.78
C CYS A 47 -17.43 -6.92 -12.41
N HIS A 48 -17.30 -8.20 -12.08
CA HIS A 48 -16.77 -8.64 -10.79
C HIS A 48 -15.31 -8.22 -10.59
N GLN A 49 -14.47 -8.24 -11.63
CA GLN A 49 -13.10 -7.71 -11.55
C GLN A 49 -13.11 -6.21 -11.25
N LYS A 50 -13.86 -5.40 -12.02
CA LYS A 50 -13.91 -3.94 -11.84
C LYS A 50 -14.53 -3.53 -10.50
N ILE A 51 -15.53 -4.26 -10.03
CA ILE A 51 -16.08 -4.12 -8.67
C ILE A 51 -14.98 -4.41 -7.64
N GLY A 52 -14.23 -5.50 -7.81
CA GLY A 52 -13.10 -5.86 -6.95
C GLY A 52 -12.04 -4.78 -6.87
N ASP A 53 -11.66 -4.20 -8.01
CA ASP A 53 -10.72 -3.08 -8.07
C ASP A 53 -11.23 -1.85 -7.33
N CYS A 54 -12.48 -1.44 -7.56
CA CYS A 54 -13.07 -0.29 -6.89
C CYS A 54 -13.17 -0.51 -5.37
N LEU A 55 -13.54 -1.72 -4.93
CA LEU A 55 -13.59 -2.08 -3.51
C LEU A 55 -12.20 -2.01 -2.86
N ARG A 56 -11.16 -2.49 -3.56
CA ARG A 56 -9.77 -2.38 -3.13
C ARG A 56 -9.32 -0.93 -2.97
N MET A 57 -9.63 -0.06 -3.93
CA MET A 57 -9.33 1.38 -3.85
C MET A 57 -10.06 2.08 -2.70
N ARG A 58 -11.24 1.58 -2.31
CA ARG A 58 -12.00 2.08 -1.16
C ARG A 58 -11.59 1.47 0.18
N GLY A 59 -10.65 0.52 0.17
CA GLY A 59 -10.15 -0.17 1.36
C GLY A 59 -11.01 -1.34 1.84
N ASP A 60 -12.00 -1.80 1.07
CA ASP A 60 -12.80 -3.00 1.40
C ASP A 60 -12.18 -4.24 0.75
N PHE A 61 -11.02 -4.64 1.28
CA PHE A 61 -10.27 -5.78 0.76
C PHE A 61 -11.00 -7.12 0.90
N SER A 62 -11.89 -7.26 1.90
CA SER A 62 -12.70 -8.46 2.08
C SER A 62 -13.73 -8.62 0.96
N ALA A 63 -14.50 -7.57 0.67
CA ALA A 63 -15.45 -7.60 -0.44
C ALA A 63 -14.76 -7.65 -1.81
N ALA A 64 -13.58 -7.02 -1.94
CA ALA A 64 -12.75 -7.13 -3.14
C ALA A 64 -12.34 -8.59 -3.40
N LYS A 65 -11.82 -9.28 -2.36
CA LYS A 65 -11.48 -10.70 -2.41
C LYS A 65 -12.67 -11.56 -2.85
N GLU A 66 -13.86 -11.34 -2.28
CA GLU A 66 -15.08 -12.05 -2.69
C GLU A 66 -15.45 -11.80 -4.17
N SER A 67 -15.27 -10.56 -4.64
CA SER A 67 -15.55 -10.19 -6.03
C SER A 67 -14.59 -10.87 -7.01
N PHE A 68 -13.28 -10.90 -6.71
CA PHE A 68 -12.31 -11.61 -7.54
C PHE A 68 -12.52 -13.13 -7.52
N LEU A 69 -12.88 -13.73 -6.37
CA LEU A 69 -13.26 -15.14 -6.31
C LEU A 69 -14.49 -15.43 -7.18
N ARG A 70 -15.46 -14.51 -7.23
CA ARG A 70 -16.62 -14.67 -8.11
C ARG A 70 -16.24 -14.54 -9.60
N ALA A 71 -15.33 -13.63 -9.94
CA ALA A 71 -14.77 -13.54 -11.30
C ALA A 71 -14.10 -14.86 -11.70
N LEU A 72 -13.26 -15.45 -10.84
CA LEU A 72 -12.59 -16.74 -11.09
C LEU A 72 -13.58 -17.90 -11.23
N SER A 73 -14.63 -17.95 -10.42
CA SER A 73 -15.71 -18.94 -10.54
C SER A 73 -16.37 -18.88 -11.92
N LEU A 74 -16.61 -17.67 -12.44
CA LEU A 74 -17.22 -17.47 -13.75
C LEU A 74 -16.30 -17.91 -14.90
N VAL A 75 -14.98 -17.68 -14.78
CA VAL A 75 -14.01 -18.20 -15.76
C VAL A 75 -14.03 -19.74 -15.78
N GLN A 76 -14.11 -20.39 -14.62
CA GLN A 76 -14.22 -21.86 -14.54
C GLN A 76 -15.51 -22.40 -15.16
N GLU A 77 -16.63 -21.69 -15.00
CA GLU A 77 -17.93 -22.05 -15.56
C GLU A 77 -17.94 -21.99 -17.12
N ALA A 78 -17.09 -21.18 -17.75
CA ALA A 78 -17.05 -20.97 -19.20
C ALA A 78 -16.41 -22.11 -20.04
N GLN A 79 -15.75 -23.10 -19.41
CA GLN A 79 -14.89 -24.15 -20.03
C GLN A 79 -13.66 -23.61 -20.78
N ALA A 80 -12.48 -24.12 -20.39
CA ALA A 80 -11.15 -23.53 -20.63
C ALA A 80 -10.61 -23.63 -22.07
N GLY A 81 -9.94 -22.55 -22.50
CA GLY A 81 -9.12 -22.47 -23.71
C GLY A 81 -8.85 -21.02 -24.17
N GLU A 82 -9.80 -20.11 -23.97
CA GLU A 82 -9.72 -18.72 -24.46
C GLU A 82 -9.59 -17.66 -23.35
N ASN A 83 -9.78 -18.02 -22.06
CA ASN A 83 -9.95 -17.07 -20.94
C ASN A 83 -8.86 -17.16 -19.86
N GLU A 84 -7.67 -17.68 -20.19
CA GLU A 84 -6.61 -17.90 -19.17
C GLU A 84 -5.99 -16.57 -18.69
N VAL A 85 -5.78 -15.61 -19.58
CA VAL A 85 -5.30 -14.25 -19.23
C VAL A 85 -6.30 -13.53 -18.32
N GLU A 86 -7.59 -13.65 -18.59
CA GLU A 86 -8.65 -13.06 -17.76
C GLU A 86 -8.71 -13.69 -16.36
N ALA A 87 -8.36 -14.99 -16.23
CA ALA A 87 -8.14 -15.61 -14.94
C ALA A 87 -6.90 -15.03 -14.24
N ALA A 88 -5.82 -14.74 -14.97
CA ALA A 88 -4.62 -14.13 -14.43
C ALA A 88 -4.90 -12.74 -13.84
N ASP A 89 -5.65 -11.87 -14.54
CA ASP A 89 -6.04 -10.55 -14.01
C ASP A 89 -6.79 -10.67 -12.67
N ALA A 90 -7.76 -11.61 -12.61
CA ALA A 90 -8.52 -11.84 -11.40
C ALA A 90 -7.66 -12.44 -10.27
N LEU A 91 -6.69 -13.30 -10.59
CA LEU A 91 -5.72 -13.85 -9.64
C LEU A 91 -4.82 -12.75 -9.07
N VAL A 92 -4.35 -11.79 -9.90
CA VAL A 92 -3.58 -10.64 -9.41
C VAL A 92 -4.43 -9.78 -8.48
N GLY A 93 -5.65 -9.45 -8.87
CA GLY A 93 -6.59 -8.70 -8.03
C GLY A 93 -6.89 -9.39 -6.69
N LEU A 94 -7.04 -10.72 -6.72
CA LEU A 94 -7.20 -11.55 -5.53
C LEU A 94 -5.96 -11.48 -4.63
N GLY A 95 -4.77 -11.66 -5.20
CA GLY A 95 -3.50 -11.58 -4.48
C GLY A 95 -3.26 -10.20 -3.85
N LEU A 96 -3.58 -9.12 -4.56
CA LEU A 96 -3.51 -7.74 -4.04
C LEU A 96 -4.49 -7.52 -2.87
N SER A 97 -5.69 -8.12 -2.93
CA SER A 97 -6.70 -8.02 -1.88
C SER A 97 -6.28 -8.81 -0.63
N MET A 98 -5.79 -10.04 -0.81
CA MET A 98 -5.24 -10.88 0.25
C MET A 98 -4.03 -10.23 0.94
N ARG A 99 -3.14 -9.60 0.15
CA ARG A 99 -2.05 -8.78 0.67
C ARG A 99 -2.56 -7.65 1.57
N GLY A 100 -3.62 -6.95 1.17
CA GLY A 100 -4.26 -5.91 1.99
C GLY A 100 -4.85 -6.43 3.29
N LEU A 101 -5.26 -7.70 3.33
CA LEU A 101 -5.75 -8.40 4.53
C LEU A 101 -4.62 -9.00 5.39
N GLY A 102 -3.36 -8.94 4.93
CA GLY A 102 -2.22 -9.58 5.60
C GLY A 102 -2.11 -11.09 5.36
N GLU A 103 -2.87 -11.65 4.42
CA GLU A 103 -2.85 -13.07 4.04
C GLU A 103 -1.69 -13.33 3.05
N VAL A 104 -0.45 -13.30 3.54
CA VAL A 104 0.75 -13.28 2.68
C VAL A 104 0.94 -14.57 1.87
N GLU A 105 0.76 -15.73 2.50
CA GLU A 105 1.00 -17.03 1.85
C GLU A 105 0.00 -17.31 0.71
N GLU A 106 -1.28 -17.02 0.93
CA GLU A 106 -2.30 -17.19 -0.10
C GLU A 106 -2.15 -16.14 -1.21
N ALA A 107 -1.80 -14.89 -0.86
CA ALA A 107 -1.50 -13.87 -1.85
C ALA A 107 -0.34 -14.28 -2.77
N GLN A 108 0.73 -14.82 -2.20
CA GLN A 108 1.88 -15.32 -2.96
C GLN A 108 1.44 -16.37 -3.97
N LYS A 109 0.71 -17.39 -3.53
CA LYS A 109 0.27 -18.50 -4.37
C LYS A 109 -0.53 -18.02 -5.60
N HIS A 110 -1.46 -17.09 -5.41
CA HIS A 110 -2.26 -16.56 -6.51
C HIS A 110 -1.45 -15.66 -7.45
N LEU A 111 -0.52 -14.86 -6.94
CA LEU A 111 0.37 -14.05 -7.77
C LEU A 111 1.35 -14.91 -8.58
N GLU A 112 1.88 -15.98 -7.99
CA GLU A 112 2.74 -16.95 -8.71
C GLU A 112 1.95 -17.68 -9.81
N GLN A 113 0.70 -18.05 -9.53
CA GLN A 113 -0.18 -18.64 -10.54
C GLN A 113 -0.46 -17.66 -11.70
N ALA A 114 -0.79 -16.41 -11.39
CA ALA A 114 -1.02 -15.39 -12.42
C ALA A 114 0.22 -15.14 -13.28
N ARG A 115 1.39 -15.03 -12.62
CA ARG A 115 2.68 -14.86 -13.31
C ARG A 115 2.95 -16.01 -14.28
N GLY A 116 2.76 -17.26 -13.85
CA GLY A 116 2.96 -18.41 -14.72
C GLY A 116 2.06 -18.41 -15.96
N ILE A 117 0.83 -17.91 -15.82
CA ILE A 117 -0.09 -17.74 -16.96
C ILE A 117 0.45 -16.65 -17.91
N TYR A 118 0.80 -15.46 -17.42
CA TYR A 118 1.33 -14.41 -18.30
C TYR A 118 2.64 -14.81 -18.97
N GLU A 119 3.50 -15.58 -18.31
CA GLU A 119 4.72 -16.16 -18.90
C GLU A 119 4.39 -17.15 -20.04
N GLU A 120 3.42 -18.04 -19.83
CA GLU A 120 2.97 -19.01 -20.86
C GLU A 120 2.35 -18.32 -22.08
N TRP A 121 1.66 -17.20 -21.85
CA TRP A 121 1.01 -16.40 -22.88
C TRP A 121 1.91 -15.34 -23.52
N GLU A 122 3.19 -15.26 -23.11
CA GLU A 122 4.13 -14.23 -23.56
C GLU A 122 3.57 -12.80 -23.40
N ASP A 123 2.91 -12.52 -22.27
CA ASP A 123 2.32 -11.22 -21.91
C ASP A 123 3.23 -10.46 -20.91
N PRO A 124 4.18 -9.65 -21.40
CA PRO A 124 5.09 -8.90 -20.53
C PRO A 124 4.40 -7.78 -19.73
N GLU A 125 3.22 -7.31 -20.14
CA GLU A 125 2.45 -6.29 -19.40
C GLU A 125 1.88 -6.91 -18.13
N GLY A 126 1.22 -8.06 -18.26
CA GLY A 126 0.73 -8.84 -17.13
C GLY A 126 1.84 -9.34 -16.21
N GLU A 127 2.97 -9.77 -16.76
CA GLU A 127 4.15 -10.17 -15.97
C GLU A 127 4.68 -8.99 -15.14
N ALA A 128 4.87 -7.82 -15.76
CA ALA A 128 5.36 -6.62 -15.09
C ALA A 128 4.43 -6.18 -13.95
N TYR A 129 3.12 -6.16 -14.19
CA TYR A 129 2.13 -5.81 -13.17
C TYR A 129 2.12 -6.82 -12.01
N THR A 130 2.26 -8.11 -12.31
CA THR A 130 2.32 -9.17 -11.30
C THR A 130 3.61 -9.07 -10.46
N LEU A 131 4.75 -8.80 -11.09
CA LEU A 131 6.02 -8.54 -10.40
C LEU A 131 5.93 -7.32 -9.48
N TRP A 132 5.28 -6.25 -9.92
CA TRP A 132 5.00 -5.10 -9.06
C TRP A 132 4.12 -5.47 -7.85
N ALA A 133 3.06 -6.26 -8.07
CA ALA A 133 2.19 -6.74 -7.01
C ALA A 133 2.95 -7.60 -5.98
N MET A 134 3.81 -8.50 -6.45
CA MET A 134 4.71 -9.33 -5.64
C MET A 134 5.73 -8.49 -4.87
N GLY A 135 6.31 -7.45 -5.49
CA GLY A 135 7.21 -6.52 -4.80
C GLY A 135 6.55 -5.87 -3.59
N GLY A 136 5.28 -5.47 -3.72
CA GLY A 136 4.49 -4.97 -2.59
C GLY A 136 4.21 -6.02 -1.53
N LEU A 137 3.98 -7.28 -1.93
CA LEU A 137 3.78 -8.41 -1.02
C LEU A 137 5.03 -8.68 -0.18
N TRP A 138 6.19 -8.81 -0.83
CA TRP A 138 7.47 -9.04 -0.16
C TRP A 138 7.83 -7.90 0.79
N ARG A 139 7.48 -6.67 0.44
CA ARG A 139 7.71 -5.51 1.32
C ARG A 139 6.90 -5.63 2.61
N ILE A 140 5.65 -6.08 2.55
CA ILE A 140 4.80 -6.30 3.74
C ILE A 140 5.31 -7.49 4.56
N ALA A 141 5.76 -8.56 3.91
CA ALA A 141 6.36 -9.73 4.56
C ALA A 141 7.72 -9.43 5.24
N GLY A 142 8.31 -8.25 5.00
CA GLY A 142 9.64 -7.88 5.48
C GLY A 142 10.79 -8.53 4.71
N GLU A 143 10.56 -8.95 3.46
CA GLU A 143 11.59 -9.47 2.58
C GLU A 143 12.08 -8.39 1.61
N LEU A 144 12.69 -7.33 2.15
CA LEU A 144 12.94 -6.09 1.41
C LEU A 144 13.87 -6.27 0.19
N ARG A 145 14.81 -7.22 0.24
CA ARG A 145 15.68 -7.52 -0.91
C ARG A 145 14.89 -8.16 -2.05
N ARG A 146 14.01 -9.12 -1.74
CA ARG A 146 13.12 -9.75 -2.74
C ARG A 146 12.14 -8.75 -3.30
N ALA A 147 11.58 -7.87 -2.44
CA ALA A 147 10.73 -6.77 -2.88
C ALA A 147 11.43 -5.86 -3.89
N LYS A 148 12.67 -5.43 -3.59
CA LYS A 148 13.47 -4.61 -4.49
C LYS A 148 13.72 -5.29 -5.83
N THR A 149 14.15 -6.57 -5.82
CA THR A 149 14.35 -7.34 -7.05
C THR A 149 13.09 -7.42 -7.90
N SER A 150 11.93 -7.73 -7.31
CA SER A 150 10.67 -7.79 -8.07
C SER A 150 10.28 -6.45 -8.68
N PHE A 151 10.49 -5.33 -7.97
CA PHE A 151 10.24 -4.01 -8.55
C PHE A 151 11.26 -3.61 -9.64
N GLU A 152 12.51 -4.06 -9.54
CA GLU A 152 13.53 -3.85 -10.58
C GLU A 152 13.20 -4.64 -11.86
N GLU A 153 12.74 -5.88 -11.71
CA GLU A 153 12.27 -6.71 -12.84
C GLU A 153 11.03 -6.09 -13.50
N ALA A 154 10.04 -5.68 -12.70
CA ALA A 154 8.85 -4.98 -13.21
C ALA A 154 9.22 -3.70 -13.97
N LEU A 155 10.13 -2.88 -13.42
CA LEU A 155 10.61 -1.68 -14.09
C LEU A 155 11.31 -2.01 -15.41
N SER A 156 12.16 -3.03 -15.43
CA SER A 156 12.89 -3.44 -16.64
C SER A 156 11.95 -3.89 -17.76
N LEU A 157 10.89 -4.62 -17.42
CA LEU A 157 9.88 -5.03 -18.40
C LEU A 157 9.12 -3.81 -18.92
N SER A 158 8.63 -2.93 -18.04
CA SER A 158 7.91 -1.72 -18.46
C SER A 158 8.79 -0.78 -19.30
N GLU A 159 10.08 -0.63 -18.98
CA GLU A 159 11.03 0.11 -19.82
C GLU A 159 11.21 -0.53 -21.19
N GLY A 160 11.27 -1.86 -21.27
CA GLY A 160 11.35 -2.62 -22.53
C GLY A 160 10.11 -2.47 -23.41
N MET A 161 8.94 -2.31 -22.80
CA MET A 161 7.66 -2.08 -23.48
C MET A 161 7.37 -0.60 -23.78
N ALA A 162 8.18 0.32 -23.25
CA ALA A 162 7.87 1.75 -23.20
C ALA A 162 6.49 2.04 -22.57
N ASP A 163 6.13 1.32 -21.51
CA ASP A 163 4.91 1.52 -20.72
C ASP A 163 5.18 2.54 -19.59
N PRO A 164 4.77 3.81 -19.75
CA PRO A 164 5.00 4.83 -18.73
C PRO A 164 4.25 4.55 -17.42
N THR A 165 3.11 3.85 -17.48
CA THR A 165 2.30 3.55 -16.29
C THR A 165 3.06 2.56 -15.41
N GLY A 166 3.43 1.40 -15.95
CA GLY A 166 4.21 0.39 -15.24
C GLY A 166 5.58 0.90 -14.78
N MET A 167 6.24 1.75 -15.58
CA MET A 167 7.47 2.44 -15.16
C MET A 167 7.22 3.31 -13.91
N GLY A 168 6.19 4.16 -13.93
CA GLY A 168 5.84 5.04 -12.83
C GLY A 168 5.56 4.30 -11.53
N TYR A 169 4.71 3.26 -11.57
CA TYR A 169 4.35 2.48 -10.38
C TYR A 169 5.51 1.62 -9.87
N SER A 170 6.34 1.07 -10.75
CA SER A 170 7.55 0.34 -10.37
C SER A 170 8.57 1.24 -9.69
N LEU A 171 8.77 2.46 -10.21
CA LEU A 171 9.60 3.49 -9.56
C LEU A 171 9.04 3.89 -8.19
N CYS A 172 7.73 4.05 -8.03
CA CYS A 172 7.11 4.26 -6.72
C CYS A 172 7.37 3.09 -5.75
N GLY A 173 7.28 1.84 -6.24
CA GLY A 173 7.62 0.64 -5.48
C GLY A 173 9.07 0.64 -5.00
N LEU A 174 10.00 0.95 -5.90
CA LEU A 174 11.43 1.12 -5.61
C LEU A 174 11.68 2.24 -4.60
N GLY A 175 11.01 3.37 -4.74
CA GLY A 175 11.08 4.47 -3.77
C GLY A 175 10.61 4.04 -2.39
N GLY A 176 9.53 3.26 -2.32
CA GLY A 176 8.99 2.72 -1.07
C GLY A 176 9.90 1.72 -0.38
N VAL A 177 10.44 0.75 -1.12
CA VAL A 177 11.31 -0.29 -0.56
C VAL A 177 12.68 0.28 -0.16
N THR A 178 13.28 1.15 -0.97
CA THR A 178 14.59 1.77 -0.66
C THR A 178 14.51 2.69 0.57
N ARG A 179 13.39 3.38 0.78
CA ARG A 179 13.13 4.13 2.01
C ARG A 179 13.22 3.23 3.23
N VAL A 180 12.47 2.13 3.27
CA VAL A 180 12.47 1.22 4.42
C VAL A 180 13.77 0.42 4.56
N MET A 181 14.54 0.29 3.48
CA MET A 181 15.90 -0.25 3.54
C MET A 181 16.93 0.70 4.18
N GLY A 182 16.60 1.99 4.33
CA GLY A 182 17.52 3.02 4.86
C GLY A 182 18.20 3.86 3.78
N HIS A 183 17.85 3.69 2.50
CA HIS A 183 18.47 4.37 1.35
C HIS A 183 17.63 5.58 0.91
N TYR A 184 17.57 6.60 1.77
CA TYR A 184 16.60 7.70 1.64
C TYR A 184 16.82 8.61 0.43
N ARG A 185 18.08 8.83 0.01
CA ARG A 185 18.37 9.62 -1.20
C ARG A 185 17.96 8.89 -2.48
N ASP A 186 18.14 7.58 -2.51
CA ASP A 186 17.68 6.75 -3.63
C ASP A 186 16.16 6.74 -3.67
N SER A 187 15.50 6.64 -2.50
CA SER A 187 14.04 6.78 -2.39
C SER A 187 13.53 8.09 -3.01
N LEU A 188 14.15 9.22 -2.65
CA LEU A 188 13.79 10.53 -3.22
C LEU A 188 13.98 10.55 -4.74
N SER A 189 15.08 10.00 -5.24
CA SER A 189 15.36 9.90 -6.68
C SER A 189 14.30 9.08 -7.42
N TYR A 190 13.95 7.90 -6.90
CA TYR A 190 12.93 7.04 -7.49
C TYR A 190 11.55 7.69 -7.51
N TYR A 191 11.08 8.27 -6.40
CA TYR A 191 9.78 8.94 -6.38
C TYR A 191 9.75 10.20 -7.24
N THR A 192 10.85 10.94 -7.35
CA THR A 192 10.93 12.12 -8.24
C THR A 192 10.83 11.70 -9.72
N ARG A 193 11.50 10.61 -10.11
CA ARG A 193 11.37 10.03 -11.45
C ARG A 193 9.96 9.51 -11.71
N ALA A 194 9.37 8.80 -10.73
CA ALA A 194 8.00 8.32 -10.82
C ALA A 194 7.02 9.49 -11.03
N HIS A 195 7.17 10.56 -10.26
CA HIS A 195 6.34 11.76 -10.39
C HIS A 195 6.42 12.38 -11.78
N ALA A 196 7.62 12.49 -12.35
CA ALA A 196 7.79 13.04 -13.69
C ALA A 196 7.01 12.23 -14.74
N VAL A 197 7.14 10.90 -14.71
CA VAL A 197 6.46 10.00 -15.64
C VAL A 197 4.93 10.01 -15.45
N LEU A 198 4.47 9.82 -14.21
CA LEU A 198 3.03 9.72 -13.91
C LEU A 198 2.30 11.03 -14.16
N LYS A 199 2.96 12.17 -13.92
CA LYS A 199 2.41 13.49 -14.24
C LYS A 199 2.34 13.74 -15.75
N GLU A 200 3.32 13.26 -16.53
CA GLU A 200 3.34 13.41 -17.98
C GLU A 200 2.15 12.69 -18.65
N ILE A 201 1.75 11.54 -18.10
CA ILE A 201 0.58 10.78 -18.56
C ILE A 201 -0.74 11.17 -17.86
N GLU A 202 -0.73 12.27 -17.09
CA GLU A 202 -1.89 12.79 -16.36
C GLU A 202 -2.54 11.76 -15.39
N ASP A 203 -1.75 10.83 -14.85
CA ASP A 203 -2.22 9.88 -13.84
C ASP A 203 -2.39 10.59 -12.49
N VAL A 204 -3.64 10.91 -12.14
CA VAL A 204 -4.01 11.62 -10.90
C VAL A 204 -3.64 10.80 -9.66
N PHE A 205 -3.92 9.50 -9.66
CA PHE A 205 -3.60 8.61 -8.55
C PHE A 205 -2.08 8.45 -8.39
N GLY A 206 -1.38 8.20 -9.49
CA GLY A 206 0.08 8.10 -9.53
C GLY A 206 0.76 9.40 -9.09
N THR A 207 0.17 10.55 -9.41
CA THR A 207 0.63 11.86 -8.93
C THR A 207 0.47 12.00 -7.42
N ALA A 208 -0.67 11.62 -6.85
CA ALA A 208 -0.88 11.61 -5.39
C ALA A 208 0.08 10.64 -4.69
N TYR A 209 0.28 9.45 -5.25
CA TYR A 209 1.18 8.44 -4.71
C TYR A 209 2.64 8.90 -4.71
N SER A 210 3.10 9.45 -5.82
CA SER A 210 4.45 9.99 -5.91
C SER A 210 4.66 11.19 -4.98
N PHE A 211 3.69 12.09 -4.80
CA PHE A 211 3.80 13.17 -3.80
C PHE A 211 3.93 12.64 -2.37
N CYS A 212 3.12 11.67 -1.95
CA CYS A 212 3.25 11.05 -0.64
C CYS A 212 4.62 10.38 -0.46
N GLY A 213 5.12 9.73 -1.51
CA GLY A 213 6.46 9.15 -1.56
C GLY A 213 7.58 10.17 -1.40
N ILE A 214 7.53 11.26 -2.17
CA ILE A 214 8.46 12.40 -2.09
C ILE A 214 8.43 13.02 -0.70
N ALA A 215 7.24 13.22 -0.11
CA ALA A 215 7.08 13.74 1.24
C ALA A 215 7.79 12.87 2.28
N ASN A 216 7.56 11.55 2.22
CA ASN A 216 8.23 10.59 3.09
C ASN A 216 9.76 10.58 2.87
N ALA A 217 10.23 10.68 1.63
CA ALA A 217 11.66 10.73 1.35
C ALA A 217 12.31 12.01 1.90
N HIS A 218 11.66 13.18 1.76
CA HIS A 218 12.10 14.44 2.38
C HIS A 218 12.12 14.33 3.92
N ARG A 219 11.07 13.75 4.52
CA ARG A 219 11.01 13.49 5.97
C ARG A 219 12.20 12.66 6.43
N MET A 220 12.60 11.65 5.66
CA MET A 220 13.72 10.76 6.03
C MET A 220 15.11 11.35 5.80
N ILE A 221 15.23 12.48 5.09
CA ILE A 221 16.47 13.26 4.99
C ILE A 221 16.42 14.54 5.85
N ASP A 222 15.52 14.58 6.82
CA ASP A 222 15.29 15.67 7.77
C ASP A 222 14.89 17.02 7.14
N ASP A 223 14.35 16.99 5.91
CA ASP A 223 13.76 18.15 5.23
C ASP A 223 12.26 18.22 5.51
N PHE A 224 11.93 18.47 6.79
CA PHE A 224 10.55 18.43 7.28
C PHE A 224 9.64 19.49 6.67
N GLU A 225 10.18 20.68 6.35
CA GLU A 225 9.41 21.75 5.71
C GLU A 225 8.89 21.32 4.33
N ARG A 226 9.75 20.75 3.48
CA ARG A 226 9.31 20.23 2.19
C ARG A 226 8.42 19.00 2.33
N ALA A 227 8.68 18.15 3.32
CA ALA A 227 7.84 17.00 3.59
C ALA A 227 6.38 17.43 3.81
N LEU A 228 6.12 18.41 4.67
CA LEU A 228 4.77 18.93 4.94
C LEU A 228 4.10 19.52 3.68
N VAL A 229 4.85 20.25 2.84
CA VAL A 229 4.31 20.78 1.57
C VAL A 229 3.86 19.65 0.62
N TYR A 230 4.62 18.56 0.54
CA TYR A 230 4.24 17.44 -0.31
C TYR A 230 3.14 16.55 0.31
N PHE A 231 3.08 16.42 1.63
CA PHE A 231 1.97 15.77 2.32
C PHE A 231 0.65 16.50 2.06
N ASP A 232 0.63 17.84 2.13
CA ASP A 232 -0.55 18.66 1.82
C ASP A 232 -1.08 18.44 0.40
N ARG A 233 -0.17 18.37 -0.59
CA ARG A 233 -0.52 18.05 -1.98
C ARG A 233 -1.08 16.65 -2.14
N ALA A 234 -0.49 15.65 -1.48
CA ALA A 234 -0.98 14.28 -1.53
C ALA A 234 -2.34 14.14 -0.85
N THR A 235 -2.52 14.77 0.32
CA THR A 235 -3.78 14.82 1.07
C THR A 235 -4.90 15.39 0.22
N SER A 236 -4.67 16.54 -0.43
CA SER A 236 -5.67 17.18 -1.29
C SER A 236 -6.13 16.25 -2.42
N LEU A 237 -5.19 15.60 -3.12
CA LEU A 237 -5.53 14.67 -4.20
C LEU A 237 -6.22 13.41 -3.69
N TYR A 238 -5.76 12.81 -2.59
CA TYR A 238 -6.41 11.60 -2.06
C TYR A 238 -7.82 11.86 -1.53
N GLN A 239 -8.11 13.07 -1.05
CA GLN A 239 -9.47 13.47 -0.69
C GLN A 239 -10.38 13.55 -1.93
N GLU A 240 -9.88 14.10 -3.04
CA GLU A 240 -10.61 14.16 -4.32
C GLU A 240 -10.84 12.76 -4.90
N ILE A 241 -9.82 11.91 -4.90
CA ILE A 241 -9.88 10.52 -5.37
C ILE A 241 -10.79 9.66 -4.48
N GLY A 242 -10.86 9.95 -3.18
CA GLY A 242 -11.54 9.11 -2.21
C GLY A 242 -10.81 7.82 -1.83
N ASP A 243 -9.49 7.71 -2.09
CA ASP A 243 -8.66 6.62 -1.56
C ASP A 243 -8.38 6.85 -0.08
N ARG A 244 -9.15 6.14 0.75
CA ARG A 244 -9.11 6.26 2.21
C ARG A 244 -7.81 5.70 2.80
N ILE A 245 -7.28 4.61 2.24
CA ILE A 245 -6.10 3.94 2.79
C ILE A 245 -4.88 4.82 2.57
N SER A 246 -4.67 5.26 1.33
CA SER A 246 -3.53 6.09 0.99
C SER A 246 -3.62 7.47 1.65
N TYR A 247 -4.83 8.02 1.81
CA TYR A 247 -5.05 9.19 2.63
C TYR A 247 -4.62 8.98 4.10
N ALA A 248 -5.01 7.87 4.72
CA ALA A 248 -4.63 7.57 6.11
C ALA A 248 -3.11 7.38 6.30
N TYR A 249 -2.42 6.72 5.36
CA TYR A 249 -0.95 6.64 5.39
C TYR A 249 -0.28 8.01 5.19
N THR A 250 -0.89 8.89 4.39
CA THR A 250 -0.42 10.28 4.20
C THR A 250 -0.55 11.07 5.50
N LEU A 251 -1.69 10.98 6.19
CA LEU A 251 -1.91 11.57 7.51
C LEU A 251 -0.94 11.01 8.57
N TRP A 252 -0.65 9.71 8.54
CA TRP A 252 0.35 9.12 9.43
C TRP A 252 1.77 9.68 9.16
N GLY A 253 2.16 9.81 7.88
CA GLY A 253 3.43 10.40 7.48
C GLY A 253 3.54 11.87 7.89
N GLU A 254 2.46 12.63 7.74
CA GLU A 254 2.33 14.00 8.20
C GLU A 254 2.44 14.09 9.73
N GLY A 255 1.68 13.28 10.47
CA GLY A 255 1.75 13.21 11.92
C GLY A 255 3.14 12.86 12.44
N THR A 256 3.85 11.97 11.73
CA THR A 256 5.25 11.65 12.04
C THR A 256 6.15 12.87 11.81
N THR A 257 5.97 13.61 10.71
CA THR A 257 6.69 14.87 10.45
C THR A 257 6.43 15.92 11.54
N LEU A 258 5.15 16.14 11.88
CA LEU A 258 4.72 17.09 12.90
C LEU A 258 5.31 16.76 14.27
N LYS A 259 5.34 15.46 14.62
CA LYS A 259 6.03 14.95 15.82
C LYS A 259 7.52 15.32 15.81
N MET A 260 8.21 15.11 14.69
CA MET A 260 9.65 15.42 14.57
C MET A 260 9.96 16.91 14.73
N VAL A 261 9.05 17.81 14.33
CA VAL A 261 9.21 19.27 14.49
C VAL A 261 8.61 19.82 15.79
N GLY A 262 8.18 18.96 16.71
CA GLY A 262 7.66 19.35 18.03
C GLY A 262 6.22 19.85 18.04
N LYS A 263 5.47 19.71 16.94
CA LYS A 263 4.05 20.05 16.84
C LYS A 263 3.17 18.90 17.35
N GLU A 264 3.27 18.60 18.63
CA GLU A 264 2.68 17.39 19.21
C GLU A 264 1.15 17.31 19.16
N GLU A 265 0.46 18.45 19.26
CA GLU A 265 -1.01 18.49 19.19
C GLU A 265 -1.50 18.17 17.78
N GLU A 266 -0.95 18.86 16.77
CA GLU A 266 -1.22 18.60 15.35
C GLU A 266 -0.87 17.14 14.97
N ALA A 267 0.25 16.62 15.47
CA ALA A 267 0.64 15.23 15.27
C ALA A 267 -0.38 14.23 15.85
N LEU A 268 -0.91 14.50 17.04
CA LEU A 268 -1.90 13.64 17.68
C LEU A 268 -3.20 13.62 16.88
N GLU A 269 -3.66 14.78 16.38
CA GLU A 269 -4.86 14.89 15.54
C GLU A 269 -4.71 14.11 14.23
N ALA A 270 -3.54 14.22 13.58
CA ALA A 270 -3.23 13.47 12.37
C ALA A 270 -3.24 11.95 12.63
N PHE A 271 -2.62 11.47 13.72
CA PHE A 271 -2.63 10.05 14.08
C PHE A 271 -4.03 9.53 14.45
N GLN A 272 -4.86 10.33 15.13
CA GLN A 272 -6.24 9.96 15.46
C GLN A 272 -7.14 9.88 14.22
N SER A 273 -6.95 10.81 13.29
CA SER A 273 -7.66 10.82 12.00
C SER A 273 -7.29 9.59 11.17
N ALA A 274 -5.99 9.29 11.06
CA ALA A 274 -5.51 8.08 10.39
C ALA A 274 -6.02 6.79 11.06
N GLU A 275 -5.97 6.70 12.40
CA GLU A 275 -6.46 5.52 13.15
C GLU A 275 -7.95 5.27 12.89
N THR A 276 -8.77 6.33 12.87
CA THR A 276 -10.21 6.22 12.59
C THR A 276 -10.45 5.58 11.23
N ILE A 277 -9.65 5.96 10.23
CA ILE A 277 -9.75 5.39 8.89
C ILE A 277 -9.25 3.95 8.86
N PHE A 278 -8.08 3.66 9.43
CA PHE A 278 -7.53 2.30 9.47
C PHE A 278 -8.42 1.32 10.24
N GLN A 279 -9.11 1.76 11.30
CA GLN A 279 -10.13 0.95 11.97
C GLN A 279 -11.32 0.67 11.05
N ALA A 280 -11.81 1.69 10.34
CA ALA A 280 -12.95 1.55 9.44
C ALA A 280 -12.65 0.66 8.22
N THR A 281 -11.40 0.64 7.74
CA THR A 281 -10.94 -0.19 6.62
C THR A 281 -10.28 -1.50 7.07
N ARG A 282 -10.15 -1.73 8.37
CA ARG A 282 -9.51 -2.92 8.98
C ARG A 282 -8.03 -3.11 8.60
N ASP A 283 -7.33 -2.05 8.22
CA ASP A 283 -5.89 -2.10 7.93
C ASP A 283 -5.09 -2.21 9.25
N GLN A 284 -4.71 -3.42 9.60
CA GLN A 284 -3.96 -3.69 10.83
C GLN A 284 -2.55 -3.11 10.82
N ARG A 285 -1.93 -2.99 9.64
CA ARG A 285 -0.58 -2.44 9.51
C ARG A 285 -0.59 -0.94 9.78
N GLY A 286 -1.54 -0.21 9.20
CA GLY A 286 -1.76 1.20 9.47
C GLY A 286 -2.04 1.49 10.95
N ARG A 287 -2.82 0.63 11.61
CA ARG A 287 -3.08 0.71 13.06
C ARG A 287 -1.82 0.57 13.90
N ILE A 288 -0.88 -0.31 13.53
CA ILE A 288 0.40 -0.39 14.24
C ILE A 288 1.11 0.96 14.17
N TYR A 289 1.23 1.54 12.97
CA TYR A 289 1.93 2.80 12.75
C TYR A 289 1.35 3.99 13.54
N THR A 290 0.03 4.14 13.59
CA THR A 290 -0.66 5.19 14.38
C THR A 290 -0.52 4.95 15.88
N LEU A 291 -0.59 3.69 16.35
CA LEU A 291 -0.34 3.33 17.75
C LEU A 291 1.10 3.68 18.14
N LEU A 292 2.10 3.33 17.33
CA LEU A 292 3.50 3.65 17.60
C LEU A 292 3.71 5.17 17.69
N GLY A 293 3.17 5.95 16.75
CA GLY A 293 3.25 7.41 16.79
C GLY A 293 2.60 8.02 18.05
N ARG A 294 1.41 7.53 18.43
CA ARG A 294 0.70 7.98 19.65
C ARG A 294 1.41 7.57 20.94
N GLY A 295 1.98 6.37 20.99
CA GLY A 295 2.74 5.88 22.13
C GLY A 295 4.02 6.70 22.35
N GLU A 296 4.69 7.10 21.27
CA GLU A 296 5.83 8.03 21.34
C GLU A 296 5.41 9.42 21.86
N LEU A 297 4.29 9.99 21.39
CA LEU A 297 3.76 11.25 21.93
C LEU A 297 3.42 11.13 23.44
N ALA A 298 2.86 10.00 23.86
CA ALA A 298 2.62 9.73 25.28
C ALA A 298 3.94 9.68 26.09
N LEU A 299 5.02 9.11 25.53
CA LEU A 299 6.34 9.14 26.16
C LEU A 299 6.93 10.54 26.27
N LEU A 300 6.85 11.35 25.21
CA LEU A 300 7.33 12.74 25.22
C LEU A 300 6.62 13.55 26.32
N ARG A 301 5.35 13.25 26.57
CA ARG A 301 4.52 13.85 27.64
C ARG A 301 4.70 13.19 29.02
N ARG A 302 5.69 12.30 29.17
CA ARG A 302 5.99 11.54 30.41
C ARG A 302 4.82 10.69 30.92
N LYS A 303 3.93 10.26 30.03
CA LYS A 303 2.82 9.35 30.33
C LYS A 303 3.24 7.91 30.05
N THR A 304 4.26 7.44 30.77
CA THR A 304 4.93 6.14 30.52
C THR A 304 3.97 4.95 30.56
N ALA A 305 3.03 4.91 31.51
CA ALA A 305 2.05 3.83 31.61
C ALA A 305 1.06 3.81 30.43
N GLU A 306 0.68 4.98 29.91
CA GLU A 306 -0.16 5.09 28.71
C GLU A 306 0.59 4.57 27.48
N ALA A 307 1.83 5.02 27.30
CA ALA A 307 2.69 4.56 26.21
C ALA A 307 2.95 3.05 26.25
N GLU A 308 3.20 2.48 27.43
CA GLU A 308 3.39 1.03 27.60
C GLU A 308 2.15 0.25 27.14
N GLY A 309 0.95 0.69 27.52
CA GLY A 309 -0.30 0.09 27.06
C GLY A 309 -0.45 0.14 25.54
N ILE A 310 -0.16 1.30 24.94
CA ILE A 310 -0.25 1.51 23.49
C ILE A 310 0.76 0.62 22.74
N PHE A 311 2.02 0.57 23.17
CA PHE A 311 3.03 -0.27 22.52
C PHE A 311 2.75 -1.77 22.68
N LYS A 312 2.15 -2.20 23.79
CA LYS A 312 1.68 -3.60 23.96
C LYS A 312 0.54 -3.93 23.00
N GLU A 313 -0.35 -2.98 22.72
CA GLU A 313 -1.39 -3.18 21.71
C GLU A 313 -0.79 -3.28 20.30
N ALA A 314 0.10 -2.36 19.93
CA ALA A 314 0.80 -2.39 18.64
C ALA A 314 1.56 -3.70 18.43
N LEU A 315 2.30 -4.16 19.45
CA LEU A 315 3.03 -5.43 19.40
C LEU A 315 2.09 -6.62 19.19
N ARG A 316 0.95 -6.68 19.90
CA ARG A 316 -0.02 -7.77 19.74
C ARG A 316 -0.56 -7.86 18.32
N ILE A 317 -0.82 -6.72 17.68
CA ILE A 317 -1.26 -6.68 16.28
C ILE A 317 -0.13 -7.18 15.38
N ALA A 318 1.10 -6.70 15.58
CA ALA A 318 2.26 -7.10 14.79
C ALA A 318 2.59 -8.60 14.93
N GLU A 319 2.43 -9.21 16.11
CA GLU A 319 2.69 -10.64 16.36
C GLU A 319 1.65 -11.58 15.71
N THR A 320 0.47 -11.06 15.39
CA THR A 320 -0.62 -11.86 14.79
C THR A 320 -0.64 -11.78 13.26
N HIS A 321 0.29 -11.03 12.66
CA HIS A 321 0.37 -10.79 11.22
C HIS A 321 1.84 -10.92 10.74
N PRO A 322 2.09 -11.17 9.45
CA PRO A 322 3.44 -11.31 8.90
C PRO A 322 4.18 -9.96 8.70
N PHE A 323 3.99 -8.99 9.60
CA PHE A 323 4.52 -7.62 9.51
C PHE A 323 5.90 -7.48 10.18
N GLN A 324 6.91 -8.13 9.60
CA GLN A 324 8.23 -8.27 10.24
C GLN A 324 8.95 -6.93 10.47
N LEU A 325 8.78 -5.96 9.56
CA LEU A 325 9.37 -4.63 9.72
C LEU A 325 8.71 -3.87 10.88
N GLU A 326 7.38 -3.94 10.97
CA GLU A 326 6.62 -3.30 12.03
C GLU A 326 6.89 -3.94 13.39
N LEU A 327 7.14 -5.26 13.44
CA LEU A 327 7.60 -5.96 14.63
C LEU A 327 8.94 -5.37 15.13
N CYS A 328 9.87 -5.06 14.22
CA CYS A 328 11.11 -4.37 14.55
C CYS A 328 10.86 -2.95 15.11
N HIS A 329 9.87 -2.22 14.58
CA HIS A 329 9.47 -0.91 15.12
C HIS A 329 8.90 -1.02 16.54
N CYS A 330 8.02 -2.00 16.78
CA CYS A 330 7.46 -2.28 18.11
C CYS A 330 8.56 -2.57 19.13
N HIS A 331 9.51 -3.46 18.81
CA HIS A 331 10.61 -3.80 19.70
C HIS A 331 11.56 -2.62 19.95
N LEU A 332 11.83 -1.78 18.94
CA LEU A 332 12.62 -0.56 19.11
C LEU A 332 11.97 0.38 20.14
N LEU A 333 10.67 0.63 20.00
CA LEU A 333 9.98 1.57 20.87
C LEU A 333 9.75 1.03 22.29
N GLN A 334 9.55 -0.29 22.45
CA GLN A 334 9.56 -0.93 23.76
C GLN A 334 10.94 -0.86 24.44
N LEU A 335 12.01 -1.03 23.67
CA LEU A 335 13.37 -0.86 24.18
C LEU A 335 13.58 0.58 24.66
N LEU A 336 13.18 1.60 23.88
CA LEU A 336 13.27 3.00 24.28
C LEU A 336 12.38 3.35 25.49
N LEU A 337 11.20 2.73 25.62
CA LEU A 337 10.32 2.85 26.78
C LEU A 337 11.01 2.35 28.07
N SER A 338 11.79 1.27 27.98
CA SER A 338 12.48 0.68 29.14
C SER A 338 13.67 1.50 29.65
N ARG A 339 14.04 2.57 28.93
CA ARG A 339 15.15 3.46 29.27
C ARG A 339 14.89 4.21 30.57
N LYS A 340 15.81 4.09 31.53
CA LYS A 340 15.87 5.04 32.64
C LYS A 340 16.60 6.31 32.21
N ASP A 341 16.22 7.43 32.82
CA ASP A 341 16.87 8.72 32.58
C ASP A 341 18.39 8.62 32.78
N GLY A 342 19.16 8.94 31.74
CA GLY A 342 20.62 8.89 31.76
C GLY A 342 21.27 7.54 31.40
N GLU A 343 20.50 6.47 31.21
CA GLU A 343 21.05 5.18 30.73
C GLU A 343 21.29 5.21 29.22
N HIS A 344 22.43 4.64 28.79
CA HIS A 344 22.70 4.36 27.38
C HIS A 344 22.10 3.00 27.02
N ILE A 345 21.14 2.99 26.09
CA ILE A 345 20.57 1.75 25.55
C ILE A 345 21.29 1.39 24.25
N THR A 346 21.79 0.17 24.17
CA THR A 346 22.34 -0.37 22.92
C THR A 346 21.22 -0.93 22.05
N VAL A 347 21.07 -0.41 20.84
CA VAL A 347 20.07 -0.87 19.87
C VAL A 347 20.57 -2.00 18.96
N GLU A 348 21.69 -2.66 19.30
CA GLU A 348 22.36 -3.60 18.39
C GLU A 348 21.55 -4.87 18.12
N GLU A 349 20.84 -5.39 19.12
CA GLU A 349 19.93 -6.53 18.95
C GLU A 349 18.78 -6.16 18.01
N VAL A 350 18.16 -5.00 18.22
CA VAL A 350 17.09 -4.49 17.36
C VAL A 350 17.60 -4.26 15.93
N ARG A 351 18.79 -3.66 15.75
CA ARG A 351 19.44 -3.51 14.43
C ARG A 351 19.71 -4.85 13.76
N LYS A 352 20.01 -5.91 14.52
CA LYS A 352 20.17 -7.25 13.95
C LYS A 352 18.86 -7.74 13.35
N GLU A 353 17.72 -7.49 14.00
CA GLU A 353 16.41 -7.84 13.46
C GLU A 353 16.04 -7.01 12.22
N TYR A 354 16.29 -5.69 12.22
CA TYR A 354 16.15 -4.87 10.99
C TYR A 354 17.02 -5.38 9.84
N ARG A 355 18.28 -5.75 10.11
CA ARG A 355 19.16 -6.31 9.08
C ARG A 355 18.68 -7.65 8.54
N ARG A 356 17.95 -8.45 9.32
CA ARG A 356 17.34 -9.71 8.83
C ARG A 356 16.24 -9.44 7.81
N VAL A 357 15.44 -8.39 8.01
CA VAL A 357 14.44 -7.95 7.03
C VAL A 357 15.05 -7.14 5.87
N GLY A 358 16.35 -6.86 5.92
CA GLY A 358 17.07 -6.13 4.86
C GLY A 358 17.04 -4.61 5.01
N SER A 359 16.81 -4.10 6.22
CA SER A 359 16.88 -2.68 6.55
C SER A 359 18.15 -2.32 7.31
N ASP A 360 18.76 -1.19 6.93
CA ASP A 360 19.89 -0.58 7.63
C ASP A 360 19.45 0.31 8.81
N PHE A 361 18.14 0.48 9.01
CA PHE A 361 17.58 1.23 10.13
C PHE A 361 17.74 0.47 11.47
N PRO A 362 17.82 1.16 12.62
CA PRO A 362 18.14 2.57 12.75
C PRO A 362 19.63 2.88 12.51
N LEU A 363 19.86 3.98 11.80
CA LEU A 363 21.19 4.54 11.56
C LEU A 363 21.66 5.30 12.81
N GLY A 364 22.84 4.98 13.35
CA GLY A 364 23.40 5.71 14.49
C GLY A 364 22.61 5.58 15.79
N GLU A 365 22.87 6.47 16.75
CA GLU A 365 22.16 6.49 18.02
C GLU A 365 20.68 6.85 17.83
N VAL A 366 19.79 6.22 18.61
CA VAL A 366 18.34 6.46 18.54
C VAL A 366 17.88 7.17 19.80
N SER A 367 17.12 8.24 19.60
CA SER A 367 16.45 8.98 20.68
C SER A 367 15.01 9.34 20.26
N LEU A 368 14.18 9.71 21.23
CA LEU A 368 12.82 10.18 20.97
C LEU A 368 12.85 11.67 20.57
N PRO A 369 11.98 12.11 19.64
CA PRO A 369 11.08 11.28 18.81
C PRO A 369 11.84 10.48 17.73
N VAL A 370 11.33 9.29 17.39
CA VAL A 370 11.91 8.45 16.34
C VAL A 370 11.27 8.76 14.98
N ASN A 371 12.11 9.03 13.98
CA ASN A 371 11.68 9.17 12.58
C ASN A 371 11.60 7.78 11.92
N LEU A 372 10.49 7.06 12.11
CA LEU A 372 10.33 5.71 11.57
C LEU A 372 10.25 5.72 10.04
N PRO A 373 10.99 4.84 9.33
CA PRO A 373 11.21 4.95 7.91
C PRO A 373 9.96 4.89 7.07
#